data_AF-A0A7J9B375-F1
#
_entry.id   AF-A0A7J9B375-F1
#
_cell.length_a   1.000
_cell.length_b   1.000
_cell.length_c   1.000
_cell.angle_alpha   90.00
_cell.angle_beta   90.00
_cell.angle_gamma   90.00
#
_symmetry.space_group_name_H-M   'P 1'
#
loop_
_entity.id
_entity.type
_entity.pdbx_description
1 polymer ?
#
loop_
_entity_poly.entity_id
_entity_poly.type
_entity_poly.pdbx_seq_one_letter_code
_entity_poly.pdbx_strand_id
1 'polypeptide(L)'
;MEQLNANVKSEVDYSHFEILEKGLGKDLIMVGRFNVPLRLAPIAHRIYDIYGDITASSTQSDCGAKPSYILFCAAIKEMDDLKLDQVNETKILLWRDAINNAHNLQFGVGFAIKHLKRIARAYIGFKAMKRKSNTKDMLNNKDGFVEDCFREAKYFLGKPLSIGLFH
;
A
#
# COMPACT_ATOMS: atom_id res chain seq x y z
N MET A 1 -10.43 1.87 11.44
CA MET A 1 -10.24 0.47 10.99
C MET A 1 -11.43 -0.04 10.19
N GLU A 2 -12.67 0.26 10.58
CA GLU A 2 -13.87 -0.13 9.80
C GLU A 2 -13.82 0.32 8.34
N GLN A 3 -13.32 1.53 8.06
CA GLN A 3 -13.15 2.02 6.70
C GLN A 3 -12.14 1.22 5.84
N LEU A 4 -11.17 0.52 6.42
CA LEU A 4 -10.22 -0.28 5.63
C LEU A 4 -10.82 -1.59 5.13
N ASN A 5 -11.86 -2.09 5.81
CA ASN A 5 -12.56 -3.32 5.45
C ASN A 5 -13.87 -3.06 4.70
N ALA A 6 -14.28 -1.79 4.54
CA ALA A 6 -15.52 -1.44 3.87
C ALA A 6 -15.38 -1.62 2.35
N ASN A 7 -16.29 -2.36 1.75
CA ASN A 7 -16.39 -2.54 0.29
C ASN A 7 -17.09 -1.32 -0.34
N VAL A 8 -16.48 -0.15 -0.20
CA VAL A 8 -16.95 1.11 -0.81
C VAL A 8 -16.48 1.17 -2.26
N LYS A 9 -17.25 1.83 -3.13
CA LYS A 9 -16.85 2.10 -4.52
C LYS A 9 -15.46 2.75 -4.53
N SER A 10 -14.52 2.14 -5.25
CA SER A 10 -13.15 2.65 -5.40
C SER A 10 -13.15 4.05 -6.03
N GLU A 11 -12.41 4.97 -5.42
CA GLU A 11 -12.17 6.31 -5.96
C GLU A 11 -10.77 6.47 -6.56
N VAL A 12 -9.93 5.43 -6.50
CA VAL A 12 -8.55 5.51 -7.02
C VAL A 12 -8.50 5.56 -8.55
N ASP A 13 -7.64 6.43 -9.06
CA ASP A 13 -7.38 6.67 -10.48
C ASP A 13 -5.85 6.79 -10.67
N TYR A 14 -5.41 6.72 -11.92
CA TYR A 14 -4.00 6.84 -12.28
C TYR A 14 -3.41 8.21 -11.89
N SER A 15 -4.20 9.28 -12.02
CA SER A 15 -3.80 10.64 -11.66
C SER A 15 -3.48 10.82 -10.17
N HIS A 16 -3.94 9.91 -9.31
CA HIS A 16 -3.63 9.95 -7.87
C HIS A 16 -2.21 9.47 -7.55
N PHE A 17 -1.49 8.93 -8.53
CA PHE A 17 -0.11 8.45 -8.37
C PHE A 17 0.83 9.25 -9.28
N GLU A 18 1.64 10.13 -8.69
CA GLU A 18 2.58 10.98 -9.44
C GLU A 18 3.55 10.15 -10.31
N ILE A 19 3.92 8.94 -9.83
CA ILE A 19 4.77 8.02 -10.60
C ILE A 19 4.16 7.61 -11.95
N LEU A 20 2.84 7.70 -12.09
CA LEU A 20 2.07 7.37 -13.29
C LEU A 20 1.85 8.57 -14.22
N GLU A 21 2.00 9.81 -13.75
CA GLU A 21 1.72 11.02 -14.55
C GLU A 21 2.66 11.17 -15.76
N LYS A 22 3.91 10.71 -15.65
CA LYS A 22 4.92 10.85 -16.71
C LYS A 22 5.38 9.49 -17.23
N GLY A 23 5.05 9.20 -18.50
CA GLY A 23 5.58 8.03 -19.22
C GLY A 23 4.65 6.81 -19.23
N LEU A 24 3.37 6.97 -18.89
CA LEU A 24 2.39 5.90 -19.02
C LEU A 24 2.29 5.44 -20.49
N GLY A 25 2.77 4.23 -20.79
CA GLY A 25 2.77 3.66 -22.14
C GLY A 25 4.04 3.88 -22.97
N LYS A 26 5.05 4.57 -22.43
CA LYS A 26 6.41 4.61 -23.00
C LYS A 26 7.30 3.68 -22.19
N ASP A 27 8.21 2.99 -22.86
CA ASP A 27 9.20 2.09 -22.27
C ASP A 27 8.55 1.09 -21.29
N LEU A 28 7.90 0.08 -21.87
CA LEU A 28 7.25 -0.99 -21.13
C LEU A 28 8.13 -2.24 -21.13
N ILE A 29 8.10 -2.97 -20.02
CA ILE A 29 8.72 -4.30 -19.90
C ILE A 29 7.67 -5.31 -19.44
N MET A 30 7.78 -6.54 -19.94
CA MET A 30 6.90 -7.63 -19.52
C MET A 30 7.38 -8.20 -18.19
N VAL A 31 6.52 -8.15 -17.17
CA VAL A 31 6.74 -8.80 -15.87
C VAL A 31 5.53 -9.66 -15.55
N GLY A 32 5.72 -10.97 -15.48
CA GLY A 32 4.62 -11.93 -15.44
C GLY A 32 3.71 -11.77 -16.66
N ARG A 33 2.40 -11.61 -16.43
CA ARG A 33 1.39 -11.46 -17.49
C ARG A 33 1.33 -10.07 -18.13
N PHE A 34 1.86 -9.02 -17.50
CA PHE A 34 1.57 -7.64 -17.93
C PHE A 34 2.81 -6.84 -18.35
N ASN A 35 2.60 -5.98 -19.36
CA ASN A 35 3.54 -4.91 -19.72
C ASN A 35 3.43 -3.75 -18.71
N VAL A 36 4.46 -3.56 -17.90
CA VAL A 36 4.56 -2.52 -16.87
C VAL A 36 5.48 -1.37 -17.31
N PRO A 37 5.20 -0.12 -16.91
CA PRO A 37 6.15 0.98 -17.05
C PRO A 37 7.48 0.66 -16.35
N LEU A 38 8.61 0.99 -16.97
CA LEU A 38 9.95 0.74 -16.40
C LEU A 38 10.11 1.24 -14.95
N ARG A 39 9.46 2.35 -14.58
CA ARG A 39 9.51 2.92 -13.22
C ARG A 39 8.89 2.00 -12.16
N LEU A 40 7.96 1.13 -12.57
CA LEU A 40 7.33 0.14 -11.70
C LEU A 40 7.98 -1.24 -11.79
N ALA A 41 8.82 -1.47 -12.81
CA ALA A 41 9.44 -2.77 -13.05
C ALA A 41 10.20 -3.31 -11.83
N PRO A 42 11.00 -2.52 -11.07
CA PRO A 42 11.67 -3.03 -9.88
C PRO A 42 10.70 -3.59 -8.82
N ILE A 43 9.54 -2.95 -8.63
CA ILE A 43 8.52 -3.43 -7.70
C ILE A 43 7.79 -4.64 -8.25
N ALA A 44 7.42 -4.62 -9.53
CA ALA A 44 6.77 -5.75 -10.17
C ALA A 44 7.64 -7.02 -10.10
N HIS A 45 8.95 -6.90 -10.36
CA HIS A 45 9.90 -8.01 -10.21
C HIS A 45 9.99 -8.50 -8.77
N ARG A 46 10.18 -7.61 -7.78
CA ARG A 46 10.22 -8.00 -6.36
C ARG A 46 8.96 -8.73 -5.92
N ILE A 47 7.79 -8.31 -6.39
CA ILE A 47 6.52 -8.98 -6.10
C ILE A 47 6.50 -10.37 -6.72
N TYR A 48 6.88 -10.48 -7.99
CA TYR A 48 6.92 -11.75 -8.71
C TYR A 48 7.92 -12.74 -8.09
N ASP A 49 9.12 -12.27 -7.74
CA ASP A 49 10.19 -13.11 -7.20
C ASP A 49 9.83 -13.68 -5.82
N ILE A 50 9.07 -12.95 -5.01
CA ILE A 50 8.74 -13.33 -3.62
C ILE A 50 7.39 -14.04 -3.52
N TYR A 51 6.39 -13.57 -4.26
CA TYR A 51 5.00 -14.07 -4.15
C TYR A 51 4.52 -14.84 -5.37
N GLY A 52 5.34 -14.93 -6.43
CA GLY A 52 4.96 -15.51 -7.71
C GLY A 52 4.02 -14.63 -8.53
N ASP A 53 3.36 -15.23 -9.51
CA ASP A 53 2.33 -14.55 -10.29
C ASP A 53 1.05 -14.36 -9.46
N ILE A 54 0.95 -13.20 -8.82
CA ILE A 54 -0.21 -12.82 -8.03
C ILE A 54 -1.51 -12.70 -8.85
N THR A 55 -1.46 -12.77 -10.19
CA THR A 55 -2.63 -12.65 -11.07
C THR A 55 -3.14 -13.99 -11.58
N ALA A 56 -2.44 -15.09 -11.29
CA ALA A 56 -2.71 -16.42 -11.84
C ALA A 56 -4.14 -16.94 -11.58
N SER A 57 -4.77 -16.54 -10.47
CA SER A 57 -6.14 -16.95 -10.13
C SER A 57 -7.23 -16.07 -10.76
N SER A 58 -6.88 -14.96 -11.40
CA SER A 58 -7.86 -14.04 -11.99
C SER A 58 -8.42 -14.57 -13.30
N THR A 59 -9.75 -14.60 -13.41
CA THR A 59 -10.46 -14.97 -14.64
C THR A 59 -10.62 -13.81 -15.63
N GLN A 60 -10.17 -12.61 -15.25
CA GLN A 60 -10.29 -11.42 -16.09
C GLN A 60 -9.35 -11.48 -17.30
N SER A 61 -9.76 -10.82 -18.39
CA SER A 61 -8.89 -10.60 -19.54
C SER A 61 -7.73 -9.66 -19.18
N ASP A 62 -6.66 -9.69 -19.97
CA ASP A 62 -5.50 -8.82 -19.74
C ASP A 62 -5.90 -7.35 -19.73
N CYS A 63 -6.80 -6.97 -20.64
CA CYS A 63 -7.32 -5.61 -20.75
C CYS A 63 -8.06 -5.17 -19.47
N GLY A 64 -8.85 -6.06 -18.87
CA GLY A 64 -9.60 -5.77 -17.63
C GLY A 64 -8.73 -5.80 -16.38
N ALA A 65 -7.73 -6.68 -16.33
CA ALA A 65 -6.90 -6.91 -15.15
C ALA A 65 -5.72 -5.94 -15.03
N LYS A 66 -5.14 -5.54 -16.17
CA LYS A 66 -3.92 -4.72 -16.22
C LYS A 66 -4.08 -3.39 -15.47
N PRO A 67 -5.19 -2.63 -15.56
CA PRO A 67 -5.28 -1.36 -14.87
C PRO A 67 -5.17 -1.48 -13.34
N SER A 68 -5.84 -2.46 -12.75
CA SER A 68 -5.75 -2.74 -11.32
C SER A 68 -4.35 -3.20 -10.91
N TYR A 69 -3.67 -3.98 -11.75
CA TYR A 69 -2.28 -4.38 -11.50
C TYR A 69 -1.30 -3.19 -11.49
N ILE A 70 -1.45 -2.24 -12.41
CA ILE A 70 -0.62 -1.03 -12.47
C ILE A 70 -0.85 -0.15 -11.23
N LEU A 71 -2.11 0.09 -10.85
CA LEU A 71 -2.45 0.84 -9.64
C LEU A 71 -1.91 0.16 -8.38
N PHE A 72 -2.02 -1.18 -8.32
CA PHE A 72 -1.45 -1.96 -7.23
C PHE A 72 0.07 -1.78 -7.13
N CYS A 73 0.80 -1.93 -8.24
CA CYS A 73 2.26 -1.72 -8.26
C CYS A 73 2.63 -0.27 -7.88
N ALA A 74 1.86 0.73 -8.31
CA ALA A 74 2.07 2.12 -7.95
C ALA A 74 1.89 2.36 -6.45
N ALA A 75 0.85 1.78 -5.83
CA ALA A 75 0.64 1.85 -4.38
C ALA A 75 1.81 1.24 -3.61
N ILE A 76 2.28 0.04 -4.01
CA ILE A 76 3.44 -0.60 -3.36
C ILE A 76 4.73 0.22 -3.57
N LYS A 77 4.91 0.82 -4.75
CA LYS A 77 6.06 1.71 -5.01
C LYS A 77 6.04 2.96 -4.13
N GLU A 78 4.89 3.60 -3.97
CA GLU A 78 4.79 4.73 -3.03
C GLU A 78 5.05 4.31 -1.59
N MET A 79 4.63 3.11 -1.16
CA MET A 79 5.01 2.59 0.16
C MET A 79 6.53 2.38 0.28
N ASP A 80 7.21 2.01 -0.80
CA ASP A 80 8.68 1.84 -0.85
C ASP A 80 9.43 3.17 -0.84
N ASP A 81 8.81 4.24 -1.34
CA ASP A 81 9.42 5.58 -1.41
C ASP A 81 9.16 6.44 -0.18
N LEU A 82 7.99 6.28 0.46
CA LEU A 82 7.52 7.17 1.50
C LEU A 82 7.77 6.62 2.90
N LYS A 83 7.99 7.56 3.82
CA LYS A 83 8.10 7.32 5.26
C LYS A 83 6.82 7.77 5.99
N LEU A 84 6.68 7.34 7.24
CA LEU A 84 5.49 7.57 8.05
C LEU A 84 5.14 9.05 8.27
N ASP A 85 6.13 9.94 8.23
CA ASP A 85 5.98 11.39 8.40
C ASP A 85 5.63 12.14 7.11
N GLN A 86 5.70 11.47 5.96
CA GLN A 86 5.41 12.01 4.62
C GLN A 86 4.04 11.59 4.11
N VAL A 87 3.29 10.77 4.87
CA VAL A 87 1.97 10.26 4.47
C VAL A 87 0.85 10.89 5.27
N ASN A 88 -0.33 10.92 4.66
CA ASN A 88 -1.57 11.34 5.28
C ASN A 88 -2.66 10.26 5.08
N GLU A 89 -3.84 10.52 5.65
CA GLU A 89 -4.96 9.58 5.59
C GLU A 89 -5.43 9.34 4.16
N THR A 90 -5.46 10.38 3.31
CA THR A 90 -5.82 10.28 1.90
C THR A 90 -4.93 9.30 1.14
N LYS A 91 -3.59 9.37 1.30
CA LYS A 91 -2.67 8.40 0.67
C LYS A 91 -2.94 6.96 1.11
N ILE A 92 -3.17 6.74 2.41
CA ILE A 92 -3.49 5.41 2.94
C ILE A 92 -4.79 4.86 2.34
N LEU A 93 -5.80 5.71 2.14
CA LEU A 93 -7.07 5.34 1.50
C LEU A 93 -6.90 5.04 0.01
N LEU A 94 -6.08 5.80 -0.71
CA LEU A 94 -5.76 5.52 -2.13
C LEU A 94 -5.05 4.18 -2.30
N TRP A 95 -4.10 3.86 -1.41
CA TRP A 95 -3.45 2.56 -1.40
C TRP A 95 -4.41 1.42 -1.08
N ARG A 96 -5.32 1.63 -0.11
CA ARG A 96 -6.41 0.69 0.19
C ARG A 96 -7.20 0.38 -1.07
N ASP A 97 -7.64 1.41 -1.78
CA ASP A 97 -8.51 1.25 -2.95
C ASP A 97 -7.79 0.51 -4.08
N ALA A 98 -6.52 0.83 -4.34
CA ALA A 98 -5.71 0.10 -5.32
C ALA A 98 -5.54 -1.39 -4.96
N ILE A 99 -5.27 -1.70 -3.68
CA ILE A 99 -5.14 -3.07 -3.19
C ILE A 99 -6.49 -3.81 -3.23
N ASN A 100 -7.59 -3.15 -2.85
CA ASN A 100 -8.92 -3.75 -2.87
C ASN A 100 -9.39 -4.02 -4.31
N ASN A 101 -9.08 -3.14 -5.27
CA ASN A 101 -9.35 -3.40 -6.68
C ASN A 101 -8.65 -4.68 -7.15
N ALA A 102 -7.36 -4.83 -6.86
CA ALA A 102 -6.62 -6.05 -7.17
C ALA A 102 -7.22 -7.29 -6.49
N HIS A 103 -7.59 -7.18 -5.21
CA HIS A 103 -8.24 -8.26 -4.47
C HIS A 103 -9.60 -8.65 -5.07
N ASN A 104 -10.41 -7.69 -5.48
CA ASN A 104 -11.71 -7.91 -6.13
C ASN A 104 -11.58 -8.61 -7.48
N LEU A 105 -10.43 -8.48 -8.15
CA LEU A 105 -10.07 -9.25 -9.34
C LEU A 105 -9.45 -10.61 -9.03
N GLN A 106 -9.51 -11.07 -7.77
CA GLN A 106 -8.98 -12.34 -7.29
C GLN A 106 -7.46 -12.45 -7.38
N PHE A 107 -6.74 -11.32 -7.33
CA PHE A 107 -5.28 -11.37 -7.23
C PHE A 107 -4.86 -11.83 -5.83
N GLY A 108 -3.73 -12.52 -5.75
CA GLY A 108 -3.09 -13.01 -4.51
C GLY A 108 -2.48 -11.90 -3.64
N VAL A 109 -3.21 -10.82 -3.37
CA VAL A 109 -2.71 -9.60 -2.69
C VAL A 109 -2.94 -9.59 -1.17
N GLY A 110 -3.21 -10.75 -0.56
CA GLY A 110 -3.46 -10.86 0.89
C GLY A 110 -2.31 -10.35 1.75
N PHE A 111 -1.07 -10.50 1.28
CA PHE A 111 0.13 -9.97 1.94
C PHE A 111 0.09 -8.42 2.01
N ALA A 112 -0.32 -7.76 0.94
CA ALA A 112 -0.43 -6.30 0.88
C ALA A 112 -1.54 -5.76 1.78
N ILE A 113 -2.70 -6.45 1.84
CA ILE A 113 -3.79 -6.10 2.76
C ILE A 113 -3.32 -6.16 4.22
N LYS A 114 -2.62 -7.24 4.60
CA LYS A 114 -2.07 -7.39 5.94
C LYS A 114 -1.07 -6.28 6.25
N HIS A 115 -0.22 -5.94 5.29
CA HIS A 115 0.79 -4.90 5.44
C HIS A 115 0.18 -3.49 5.58
N LEU A 116 -0.80 -3.16 4.73
CA LEU A 116 -1.52 -1.88 4.82
C LEU A 116 -2.18 -1.67 6.18
N LYS A 117 -2.75 -2.73 6.77
CA LYS A 117 -3.31 -2.67 8.14
C LYS A 117 -2.26 -2.29 9.18
N ARG A 118 -1.00 -2.76 9.02
CA ARG A 118 0.11 -2.37 9.90
C ARG A 118 0.50 -0.91 9.71
N ILE A 119 0.60 -0.45 8.45
CA ILE A 119 0.86 0.97 8.14
C ILE A 119 -0.22 1.87 8.74
N ALA A 120 -1.50 1.49 8.61
CA ALA A 120 -2.60 2.29 9.17
C ALA A 120 -2.53 2.40 10.70
N ARG A 121 -2.21 1.29 11.39
CA ARG A 121 -1.95 1.30 12.85
C ARG A 121 -0.75 2.19 13.19
N ALA A 122 0.33 2.09 12.42
CA ALA A 122 1.52 2.93 12.59
C ALA A 122 1.19 4.42 12.44
N TYR A 123 0.38 4.80 11.46
CA TYR A 123 -0.03 6.18 11.22
C TYR A 123 -0.88 6.73 12.38
N ILE A 124 -1.82 5.94 12.90
CA ILE A 124 -2.61 6.29 14.09
C ILE A 124 -1.68 6.52 15.29
N GLY A 125 -0.77 5.58 15.55
CA GLY A 125 0.22 5.68 16.63
C GLY A 125 1.11 6.91 16.49
N PHE A 126 1.59 7.20 15.28
CA PHE A 126 2.44 8.34 14.98
C PHE A 126 1.72 9.68 15.21
N LYS A 127 0.47 9.82 14.76
CA LYS A 127 -0.34 11.01 15.06
C LYS A 127 -0.55 11.20 16.56
N ALA A 128 -0.79 10.11 17.30
CA ALA A 128 -0.92 10.18 18.75
C ALA A 128 0.40 10.60 19.42
N MET A 129 1.55 10.11 18.96
CA MET A 129 2.87 10.53 19.47
C MET A 129 3.14 12.02 19.21
N LYS A 130 2.89 12.52 17.99
CA LYS A 130 3.06 13.94 17.64
C LYS A 130 2.14 14.87 18.44
N ARG A 131 0.94 14.42 18.81
CA ARG A 131 0.05 15.18 19.71
C ARG A 131 0.61 15.23 21.13
N LYS A 132 1.18 14.13 21.63
CA LYS A 132 1.78 14.04 22.98
C LYS A 132 3.09 14.82 23.14
N SER A 133 3.89 15.01 22.09
CA SER A 133 5.06 15.92 22.18
C SER A 133 4.66 17.38 22.43
N ASN A 134 3.39 17.73 22.17
CA ASN A 134 2.84 19.06 22.40
C ASN A 134 2.02 19.16 23.70
N THR A 135 1.78 18.06 24.41
CA THR A 135 1.05 18.05 25.68
C THR A 135 1.45 16.81 26.48
N LYS A 136 2.23 17.00 27.54
CA LYS A 136 2.60 15.95 28.51
C LYS A 136 1.33 15.53 29.23
N ASP A 137 0.59 14.54 28.72
CA ASP A 137 -0.21 13.66 29.56
C ASP A 137 -0.76 12.42 28.83
N MET A 138 -0.95 11.39 29.65
CA MET A 138 -1.58 10.09 29.42
C MET A 138 -0.69 8.95 28.90
N LEU A 139 -0.02 8.29 29.86
CA LEU A 139 0.51 6.93 29.77
C LEU A 139 -0.33 5.92 30.58
N ASN A 140 -1.65 6.13 30.73
CA ASN A 140 -2.49 5.26 31.57
C ASN A 140 -3.63 4.52 30.85
N ASN A 141 -3.74 4.54 29.52
CA ASN A 141 -4.72 3.70 28.82
C ASN A 141 -4.10 2.38 28.37
N LYS A 142 -4.40 1.30 29.11
CA LYS A 142 -4.07 -0.10 28.83
C LYS A 142 -4.98 -0.72 27.75
N ASP A 143 -5.24 0.00 26.67
CA ASP A 143 -5.94 -0.58 25.53
C ASP A 143 -4.90 -1.20 24.59
N GLY A 144 -4.95 -2.52 24.41
CA GLY A 144 -3.99 -3.27 23.58
C GLY A 144 -3.94 -2.76 22.14
N PHE A 145 -5.03 -2.18 21.63
CA PHE A 145 -5.03 -1.57 20.30
C PHE A 145 -4.13 -0.32 20.22
N VAL A 146 -4.11 0.49 21.27
CA VAL A 146 -3.30 1.71 21.33
C VAL A 146 -1.82 1.36 21.45
N GLU A 147 -1.49 0.34 22.26
CA GLU A 147 -0.12 -0.17 22.37
C GLU A 147 0.38 -0.73 21.04
N ASP A 148 -0.45 -1.51 20.34
CA ASP A 148 -0.16 -2.02 19.00
C ASP A 148 0.14 -0.88 18.01
N CYS A 149 -0.67 0.18 18.01
CA CYS A 149 -0.45 1.33 17.14
C CYS A 149 0.89 2.02 17.45
N PHE A 150 1.24 2.20 18.72
CA PHE A 150 2.54 2.77 19.09
C PHE A 150 3.71 1.87 18.71
N ARG A 151 3.57 0.55 18.86
CA ARG A 151 4.60 -0.42 18.45
C ARG A 151 4.85 -0.37 16.95
N GLU A 152 3.79 -0.40 16.15
CA GLU A 152 3.91 -0.30 14.68
C GLU A 152 4.49 1.07 14.27
N ALA A 153 4.09 2.16 14.93
CA ALA A 153 4.65 3.49 14.67
C ALA A 153 6.18 3.52 14.88
N LYS A 154 6.67 2.94 15.98
CA LYS A 154 8.11 2.80 16.24
C LYS A 154 8.82 1.92 15.20
N TYR A 155 8.16 0.84 14.76
CA TYR A 155 8.74 -0.08 13.78
C TYR A 155 9.00 0.61 12.42
N PHE A 156 8.06 1.42 11.94
CA PHE A 156 8.14 2.13 10.66
C PHE A 156 8.88 3.48 10.72
N LEU A 157 9.12 4.04 11.90
CA LEU A 157 9.71 5.38 12.03
C LEU A 157 11.07 5.48 11.34
N GLY A 158 11.19 6.46 10.44
CA GLY A 158 12.42 6.73 9.68
C GLY A 158 12.71 5.78 8.51
N LYS A 159 11.86 4.75 8.32
CA LYS A 159 12.05 3.69 7.32
C LYS A 159 10.99 3.76 6.21
N PRO A 160 11.28 3.22 5.01
CA PRO A 160 10.26 2.99 4.00
C PRO A 160 9.07 2.23 4.56
N LEU A 161 7.86 2.62 4.16
CA LEU A 161 6.64 1.93 4.58
C LEU A 161 6.51 0.53 3.95
N SER A 162 7.32 0.17 2.96
CA SER A 162 7.44 -1.20 2.43
C SER A 162 8.24 -2.16 3.34
N ILE A 163 8.84 -1.68 4.44
CA ILE A 163 9.72 -2.53 5.25
C ILE A 163 8.99 -3.75 5.84
N GLY A 164 9.56 -4.94 5.63
CA GLY A 164 8.96 -6.21 6.03
C GLY A 164 7.81 -6.68 5.13
N LEU A 165 7.55 -5.99 4.01
CA LEU A 165 6.70 -6.51 2.94
C LEU A 165 7.46 -7.65 2.24
N PHE A 166 8.62 -7.34 1.68
CA PHE A 166 9.40 -8.22 0.81
C PHE A 166 10.38 -9.17 1.54
N HIS A 167 9.99 -9.76 2.67
CA HIS A 167 10.86 -10.61 3.51
C HIS A 167 10.22 -11.96 3.80
#